data_AF-A0A520RAV7-F1
#
_entry.id   AF-A0A520RAV7-F1
#
_cell.length_a   1.000
_cell.length_b   1.000
_cell.length_c   1.000
_cell.angle_alpha   90.00
_cell.angle_beta   90.00
_cell.angle_gamma   90.00
#
_symmetry.space_group_name_H-M   'P 1'
#
loop_
_entity.id
_entity.type
_entity.pdbx_description
1 polymer ?
#
loop_
_entity_poly.entity_id
_entity_poly.type
_entity_poly.pdbx_seq_one_letter_code
_entity_poly.pdbx_strand_id
1 'polypeptide(L)'
;MCLSKNTRFKLLVSSAISLLAACSAADVASPGSTGPVTIGDGNGGNGGGNGGGNDDAVMLDFVPAGGCLAGTVSDSITSGNTTITACTISNAGAGGPIVNDLDLSGLSAVIIDGPVFVGDDNASGTAAPTIKFAPGQVVIGASGNDYIVIARGAKIDAQGTPSQPIIFTSAADIASATTESELVAAASDGVSASGADSNGEWGGIIINGRAPINDCNDDNQTGGTVACVKSGEGASGLFGGASASDDSGTMRYVRVQYAGFRVNDEDELNGITFQGVGSASDFEFIQIHNNLDDGVEWFGGT
;
A
#
# COMPACT_ATOMS: atom_id res chain seq x y z
N MET A 1 -32.49 -29.86 57.61
CA MET A 1 -32.07 -28.72 58.46
C MET A 1 -30.83 -28.12 57.81
N CYS A 2 -30.84 -26.80 57.65
CA CYS A 2 -30.06 -26.01 56.70
C CYS A 2 -28.66 -25.60 57.24
N LEU A 3 -27.87 -24.97 56.36
CA LEU A 3 -26.59 -24.22 56.53
C LEU A 3 -25.29 -25.03 56.54
N SER A 4 -24.17 -24.60 55.94
CA SER A 4 -23.82 -23.52 55.00
C SER A 4 -22.31 -23.70 54.70
N LYS A 5 -21.91 -23.73 53.43
CA LYS A 5 -20.50 -23.72 53.00
C LYS A 5 -20.01 -22.27 52.97
N ASN A 6 -19.34 -21.79 54.02
CA ASN A 6 -18.69 -20.48 53.98
C ASN A 6 -17.49 -20.34 54.95
N THR A 7 -16.45 -21.14 54.74
CA THR A 7 -15.17 -20.99 55.45
C THR A 7 -13.99 -21.37 54.54
N ARG A 8 -13.76 -20.58 53.49
CA ARG A 8 -12.46 -20.46 52.80
C ARG A 8 -12.18 -19.00 52.42
N PHE A 9 -12.51 -18.10 53.33
CA PHE A 9 -12.03 -16.72 53.33
C PHE A 9 -10.95 -16.62 54.41
N LYS A 10 -9.85 -15.94 54.11
CA LYS A 10 -8.70 -15.58 54.98
C LYS A 10 -7.52 -16.55 55.00
N LEU A 11 -6.77 -16.61 53.90
CA LEU A 11 -5.31 -16.55 53.95
C LEU A 11 -4.79 -16.11 52.58
N LEU A 12 -3.74 -15.27 52.56
CA LEU A 12 -3.07 -14.66 51.40
C LEU A 12 -3.57 -13.27 50.97
N VAL A 13 -3.54 -12.34 51.93
CA VAL A 13 -3.11 -10.96 51.65
C VAL A 13 -1.76 -10.79 52.34
N SER A 14 -0.67 -10.91 51.58
CA SER A 14 0.61 -10.25 51.86
C SER A 14 1.67 -10.65 50.81
N SER A 15 2.29 -9.64 50.21
CA SER A 15 3.48 -9.69 49.34
C SER A 15 3.21 -9.60 47.83
N ALA A 16 2.95 -8.38 47.35
CA ALA A 16 3.46 -7.87 46.07
C ALA A 16 3.22 -6.34 45.97
N ILE A 17 3.73 -5.58 46.95
CA ILE A 17 4.00 -4.15 46.77
C ILE A 17 5.50 -4.01 46.93
N SER A 18 6.22 -3.98 45.80
CA SER A 18 7.55 -3.36 45.65
C SER A 18 8.02 -3.50 44.19
N LEU A 19 8.27 -2.36 43.56
CA LEU A 19 9.10 -2.14 42.37
C LEU A 19 8.51 -2.51 41.00
N LEU A 20 7.76 -1.57 40.42
CA LEU A 20 7.93 -1.23 39.01
C LEU A 20 7.60 0.26 38.77
N ALA A 21 8.49 1.12 39.25
CA ALA A 21 8.63 2.48 38.72
C ALA A 21 9.88 2.47 37.83
N ALA A 22 9.66 2.37 36.51
CA ALA A 22 10.54 2.87 35.45
C ALA A 22 10.16 2.24 34.09
N CYS A 23 9.14 2.80 33.43
CA CYS A 23 9.19 3.12 32.00
C CYS A 23 8.06 4.11 31.77
N SER A 24 8.43 5.39 31.73
CA SER A 24 7.69 6.39 30.97
C SER A 24 7.39 5.85 29.58
N ALA A 25 6.27 6.27 28.97
CA ALA A 25 6.06 6.13 27.54
C ALA A 25 7.35 6.57 26.82
N ALA A 26 8.08 5.60 26.28
CA ALA A 26 9.01 5.86 25.24
C ALA A 26 8.16 5.81 23.98
N ASP A 27 7.93 6.97 23.39
CA ASP A 27 7.57 7.04 21.99
C ASP A 27 8.53 6.11 21.23
N VAL A 28 8.01 5.33 20.28
CA VAL A 28 8.85 4.60 19.33
C VAL A 28 9.47 5.65 18.40
N ALA A 29 10.48 6.36 18.90
CA ALA A 29 11.32 7.25 18.13
C ALA A 29 12.47 6.42 17.56
N SER A 30 12.47 6.30 16.23
CA SER A 30 13.62 5.81 15.46
C SER A 30 14.89 6.56 15.88
N PRO A 31 16.02 5.89 16.18
CA PRO A 31 17.24 6.57 16.61
C PRO A 31 17.97 7.17 15.39
N GLY A 32 17.34 8.14 14.74
CA GLY A 32 18.01 9.04 13.82
C GLY A 32 18.86 10.00 14.63
N SER A 33 20.19 9.92 14.50
CA SER A 33 21.10 10.87 15.10
C SER A 33 20.85 12.27 14.54
N THR A 34 20.38 13.20 15.37
CA THR A 34 20.40 14.64 15.08
C THR A 34 21.80 15.19 15.33
N GLY A 35 22.76 14.72 14.52
CA GLY A 35 24.03 15.41 14.37
C GLY A 35 23.81 16.73 13.60
N PRO A 36 24.40 17.86 14.01
CA PRO A 36 24.32 19.08 13.23
C PRO A 36 25.00 18.84 11.88
N VAL A 37 24.23 18.95 10.79
CA VAL A 37 24.77 19.08 9.44
C VAL A 37 25.40 20.46 9.35
N THR A 38 26.72 20.54 9.49
CA THR A 38 27.48 21.73 9.09
C THR A 38 27.50 21.80 7.56
N ILE A 39 26.57 22.55 6.98
CA ILE A 39 26.72 23.08 5.63
C ILE A 39 27.83 24.13 5.71
N GLY A 40 28.96 23.86 5.07
CA GLY A 40 30.02 24.87 4.90
C GLY A 40 29.47 26.02 4.07
N ASP A 41 29.35 27.19 4.67
CA ASP A 41 29.11 28.45 3.98
C ASP A 41 30.38 28.83 3.20
N GLY A 42 30.48 28.29 1.99
CA GLY A 42 31.44 28.73 0.99
C GLY A 42 31.17 30.18 0.58
N ASN A 43 31.59 31.13 1.42
CA ASN A 43 31.63 32.55 1.09
C ASN A 43 32.66 32.79 -0.02
N GLY A 44 32.19 33.20 -1.19
CA GLY A 44 33.04 33.77 -2.23
C GLY A 44 32.32 34.06 -3.55
N GLY A 45 31.76 35.25 -3.71
CA GLY A 45 31.54 35.82 -5.06
C GLY A 45 30.31 36.69 -5.23
N ASN A 46 30.48 37.99 -5.04
CA ASN A 46 29.53 39.06 -5.34
C ASN A 46 29.18 39.12 -6.84
N GLY A 47 27.89 39.07 -7.18
CA GLY A 47 27.37 39.30 -8.53
C GLY A 47 25.88 39.60 -8.48
N GLY A 48 25.53 40.89 -8.40
CA GLY A 48 24.14 41.34 -8.27
C GLY A 48 23.27 41.04 -9.49
N GLY A 49 22.04 40.62 -9.20
CA GLY A 49 20.93 40.54 -10.14
C GLY A 49 19.63 40.44 -9.36
N ASN A 50 18.87 41.53 -9.32
CA ASN A 50 17.56 41.63 -8.67
C ASN A 50 16.47 41.24 -9.67
N GLY A 51 15.60 40.30 -9.29
CA GLY A 51 14.38 39.85 -9.99
C GLY A 51 14.11 38.42 -9.54
N GLY A 52 13.05 38.04 -8.84
CA GLY A 52 11.67 38.48 -8.94
C GLY A 52 10.83 37.31 -9.44
N GLY A 53 10.54 36.34 -8.56
CA GLY A 53 9.47 35.33 -8.68
C GLY A 53 9.60 34.25 -9.76
N ASN A 54 9.97 33.04 -9.34
CA ASN A 54 9.16 31.82 -9.52
C ASN A 54 9.80 30.68 -8.72
N ASP A 55 9.01 29.99 -7.90
CA ASP A 55 9.32 28.62 -7.53
C ASP A 55 9.23 27.83 -8.84
N ASP A 56 10.35 27.55 -9.51
CA ASP A 56 10.35 26.93 -10.84
C ASP A 56 9.71 25.53 -10.76
N ALA A 57 8.52 25.40 -11.36
CA ALA A 57 7.79 24.14 -11.40
C ALA A 57 8.65 23.06 -12.08
N VAL A 58 8.82 21.92 -11.39
CA VAL A 58 9.50 20.74 -11.91
C VAL A 58 8.49 19.93 -12.71
N MET A 59 8.84 19.58 -13.95
CA MET A 59 8.02 18.74 -14.82
C MET A 59 8.82 17.48 -15.16
N LEU A 60 8.33 16.31 -14.74
CA LEU A 60 8.93 15.00 -15.03
C LEU A 60 8.02 14.23 -15.99
N ASP A 61 8.55 13.72 -17.10
CA ASP A 61 7.76 13.01 -18.11
C ASP A 61 8.26 11.57 -18.27
N PHE A 62 7.49 10.62 -17.77
CA PHE A 62 7.76 9.19 -17.85
C PHE A 62 6.96 8.49 -18.94
N VAL A 63 6.24 9.23 -19.80
CA VAL A 63 5.53 8.63 -20.93
C VAL A 63 6.56 8.17 -21.96
N PRO A 64 6.56 6.87 -22.35
CA PRO A 64 7.48 6.40 -23.37
C PRO A 64 7.29 7.16 -24.69
N ALA A 65 8.35 7.27 -25.50
CA ALA A 65 8.27 7.93 -26.81
C ALA A 65 7.22 7.32 -27.77
N GLY A 66 6.85 6.04 -27.55
CA GLY A 66 5.78 5.35 -28.27
C GLY A 66 4.36 5.64 -27.75
N GLY A 67 4.23 6.50 -26.74
CA GLY A 67 3.01 6.71 -25.98
C GLY A 67 2.77 5.64 -24.92
N CYS A 68 1.64 5.75 -24.24
CA CYS A 68 1.22 4.81 -23.24
C CYS A 68 0.78 3.46 -23.82
N LEU A 69 1.03 2.40 -23.04
CA LEU A 69 0.69 1.03 -23.40
C LEU A 69 -0.83 0.85 -23.45
N ALA A 70 -1.29 -0.14 -24.22
CA ALA A 70 -2.72 -0.48 -24.26
C ALA A 70 -3.26 -0.77 -22.86
N GLY A 71 -4.43 -0.19 -22.53
CA GLY A 71 -5.01 -0.28 -21.19
C GLY A 71 -4.54 0.81 -20.22
N THR A 72 -3.68 1.73 -20.66
CA THR A 72 -3.25 2.92 -19.90
C THR A 72 -3.45 4.19 -20.71
N VAL A 73 -3.52 5.33 -20.03
CA VAL A 73 -3.63 6.66 -20.66
C VAL A 73 -2.59 7.61 -20.08
N SER A 74 -2.12 8.58 -20.86
CA SER A 74 -1.24 9.61 -20.32
C SER A 74 -2.04 10.53 -19.40
N ASP A 75 -1.53 10.77 -18.20
CA ASP A 75 -2.09 11.75 -17.28
C ASP A 75 -0.98 12.41 -16.44
N SER A 76 -1.33 13.48 -15.74
CA SER A 76 -0.41 14.24 -14.90
C SER A 76 -0.95 14.41 -13.48
N ILE A 77 -0.08 14.23 -12.49
CA ILE A 77 -0.34 14.52 -11.08
C ILE A 77 0.64 15.58 -10.59
N THR A 78 0.19 16.49 -9.73
CA THR A 78 1.03 17.57 -9.18
C THR A 78 1.03 17.47 -7.66
N SER A 79 2.24 17.44 -7.08
CA SER A 79 2.46 17.48 -5.63
C SER A 79 3.53 18.54 -5.32
N GLY A 80 3.16 19.52 -4.49
CA GLY A 80 4.00 20.70 -4.27
C GLY A 80 4.29 21.43 -5.58
N ASN A 81 5.57 21.56 -5.93
CA ASN A 81 6.02 22.21 -7.17
C ASN A 81 6.41 21.21 -8.27
N THR A 82 6.16 19.91 -8.05
CA THR A 82 6.57 18.83 -8.94
C THR A 82 5.33 18.25 -9.62
N THR A 83 5.32 18.27 -10.96
CA THR A 83 4.31 17.62 -11.78
C THR A 83 4.93 16.41 -12.48
N ILE A 84 4.27 15.28 -12.35
CA ILE A 84 4.68 14.01 -12.95
C ILE A 84 3.66 13.64 -14.01
N THR A 85 4.11 13.48 -15.23
CA THR A 85 3.34 12.91 -16.32
C THR A 85 3.79 11.47 -16.53
N ALA A 86 2.86 10.52 -16.51
CA ALA A 86 3.16 9.12 -16.74
C ALA A 86 1.94 8.41 -17.33
N CYS A 87 2.09 7.11 -17.58
CA CYS A 87 0.95 6.29 -17.95
C CYS A 87 0.15 5.88 -16.71
N THR A 88 -1.15 6.11 -16.79
CA THR A 88 -2.10 5.96 -15.70
C THR A 88 -2.98 4.75 -15.92
N ILE A 89 -3.20 4.00 -14.85
CA ILE A 89 -4.22 2.95 -14.74
C ILE A 89 -5.41 3.50 -13.98
N SER A 90 -6.61 3.43 -14.58
CA SER A 90 -7.87 3.80 -13.92
C SER A 90 -9.03 2.97 -14.47
N ASN A 91 -9.93 2.49 -13.60
CA ASN A 91 -11.14 1.80 -14.08
C ASN A 91 -12.20 2.77 -14.58
N ALA A 92 -12.27 3.99 -14.04
CA ALA A 92 -13.21 5.01 -14.49
C ALA A 92 -12.92 5.42 -15.94
N GLY A 93 -11.65 5.61 -16.29
CA GLY A 93 -11.21 5.88 -17.66
C GLY A 93 -11.34 4.68 -18.60
N ALA A 94 -11.14 3.46 -18.08
CA ALA A 94 -11.26 2.21 -18.85
C ALA A 94 -12.71 1.70 -19.03
N GLY A 95 -13.68 2.26 -18.29
CA GLY A 95 -15.09 1.83 -18.34
C GLY A 95 -15.39 0.56 -17.54
N GLY A 96 -14.56 0.21 -16.56
CA GLY A 96 -14.74 -0.96 -15.68
C GLY A 96 -13.41 -1.61 -15.24
N PRO A 97 -13.49 -2.76 -14.54
CA PRO A 97 -12.33 -3.53 -14.11
C PRO A 97 -11.39 -3.91 -15.26
N ILE A 98 -10.11 -4.11 -14.95
CA ILE A 98 -9.12 -4.64 -15.90
C ILE A 98 -9.38 -6.15 -16.06
N VAL A 99 -9.96 -6.55 -17.20
CA VAL A 99 -10.37 -7.95 -17.47
C VAL A 99 -9.46 -8.69 -18.47
N ASN A 100 -8.38 -8.05 -18.92
CA ASN A 100 -7.34 -8.69 -19.72
C ASN A 100 -5.99 -8.52 -19.01
N ASP A 101 -5.01 -9.36 -19.34
CA ASP A 101 -3.65 -9.19 -18.84
C ASP A 101 -3.13 -7.79 -19.17
N LEU A 102 -2.53 -7.15 -18.16
CA LEU A 102 -1.96 -5.82 -18.27
C LEU A 102 -0.48 -5.89 -17.88
N ASP A 103 0.38 -5.85 -18.90
CA ASP A 103 1.83 -5.83 -18.71
C ASP A 103 2.36 -4.40 -18.70
N LEU A 104 2.77 -3.92 -17.53
CA LEU A 104 3.31 -2.58 -17.31
C LEU A 104 4.85 -2.56 -17.34
N SER A 105 5.50 -3.67 -17.69
CA SER A 105 6.96 -3.81 -17.61
C SER A 105 7.76 -2.86 -18.50
N GLY A 106 7.12 -2.23 -19.50
CA GLY A 106 7.73 -1.20 -20.34
C GLY A 106 7.79 0.19 -19.72
N LEU A 107 7.29 0.38 -18.48
CA LEU A 107 7.12 1.67 -17.83
C LEU A 107 8.03 1.78 -16.60
N SER A 108 8.70 2.93 -16.43
CA SER A 108 9.48 3.23 -15.23
C SER A 108 8.60 3.79 -14.10
N ALA A 109 7.57 4.55 -14.45
CA ALA A 109 6.59 5.10 -13.52
C ALA A 109 5.16 4.83 -14.02
N VAL A 110 4.26 4.53 -13.09
CA VAL A 110 2.82 4.35 -13.35
C VAL A 110 2.02 5.12 -12.32
N ILE A 111 0.98 5.82 -12.76
CA ILE A 111 0.03 6.50 -11.87
C ILE A 111 -1.20 5.61 -11.68
N ILE A 112 -1.72 5.57 -10.47
CA ILE A 112 -3.03 4.99 -10.12
C ILE A 112 -4.00 6.16 -9.98
N ASP A 113 -5.16 6.08 -10.62
CA ASP A 113 -6.24 7.05 -10.45
C ASP A 113 -7.52 6.34 -9.98
N GLY A 114 -7.88 6.61 -8.72
CA GLY A 114 -8.99 5.99 -8.03
C GLY A 114 -8.79 4.49 -7.72
N PRO A 115 -9.88 3.78 -7.41
CA PRO A 115 -9.87 2.33 -7.22
C PRO A 115 -9.53 1.62 -8.53
N VAL A 116 -8.47 0.80 -8.53
CA VAL A 116 -8.04 -0.02 -9.67
C VAL A 116 -8.21 -1.50 -9.36
N PHE A 117 -9.35 -2.03 -9.79
CA PHE A 117 -9.70 -3.44 -9.82
C PHE A 117 -9.10 -4.14 -11.04
N VAL A 118 -8.35 -5.20 -10.74
CA VAL A 118 -7.85 -6.21 -11.66
C VAL A 118 -8.73 -7.46 -11.50
N GLY A 119 -9.49 -7.77 -12.54
CA GLY A 119 -10.56 -8.78 -12.50
C GLY A 119 -11.88 -8.23 -11.94
N ASP A 120 -12.97 -8.94 -12.23
CA ASP A 120 -14.35 -8.58 -11.91
C ASP A 120 -15.03 -9.60 -10.98
N ASP A 121 -14.26 -10.14 -10.02
CA ASP A 121 -14.67 -11.26 -9.16
C ASP A 121 -15.08 -12.48 -10.00
N ASN A 122 -14.08 -13.24 -10.46
CA ASN A 122 -14.20 -14.30 -11.47
C ASN A 122 -14.99 -15.55 -10.97
N ALA A 123 -16.00 -15.37 -10.13
CA ALA A 123 -16.96 -16.38 -9.70
C ALA A 123 -17.74 -16.98 -10.90
N SER A 124 -17.82 -16.28 -12.04
CA SER A 124 -18.48 -16.75 -13.28
C SER A 124 -17.56 -17.27 -14.39
N GLY A 125 -16.22 -17.26 -14.23
CA GLY A 125 -15.29 -17.99 -15.10
C GLY A 125 -14.87 -17.32 -16.42
N THR A 126 -14.94 -16.00 -16.57
CA THR A 126 -14.70 -15.32 -17.86
C THR A 126 -13.40 -14.53 -18.01
N ALA A 127 -12.67 -14.22 -16.94
CA ALA A 127 -11.31 -13.67 -17.06
C ALA A 127 -10.48 -13.88 -15.78
N ALA A 128 -9.24 -14.37 -15.93
CA ALA A 128 -8.25 -14.49 -14.87
C ALA A 128 -7.04 -13.58 -15.19
N PRO A 129 -7.23 -12.25 -15.25
CA PRO A 129 -6.20 -11.34 -15.71
C PRO A 129 -5.04 -11.28 -14.72
N THR A 130 -3.85 -11.07 -15.24
CA THR A 130 -2.65 -10.75 -14.45
C THR A 130 -2.25 -9.30 -14.70
N ILE A 131 -2.07 -8.52 -13.64
CA ILE A 131 -1.35 -7.25 -13.72
C ILE A 131 0.13 -7.48 -13.41
N LYS A 132 1.02 -6.98 -14.26
CA LYS A 132 2.45 -7.22 -14.16
C LYS A 132 3.25 -5.93 -14.04
N PHE A 133 4.19 -5.91 -13.10
CA PHE A 133 5.12 -4.83 -12.81
C PHE A 133 6.57 -5.32 -12.98
N ALA A 134 7.46 -4.44 -13.45
CA ALA A 134 8.88 -4.75 -13.66
C ALA A 134 9.77 -4.29 -12.48
N PRO A 135 10.93 -4.94 -12.26
CA PRO A 135 11.92 -4.46 -11.30
C PRO A 135 12.26 -2.97 -11.46
N GLY A 136 12.35 -2.25 -10.33
CA GLY A 136 12.72 -0.84 -10.30
C GLY A 136 11.61 0.14 -10.67
N GLN A 137 10.41 -0.36 -11.01
CA GLN A 137 9.25 0.46 -11.33
C GLN A 137 8.72 1.18 -10.09
N VAL A 138 8.28 2.43 -10.26
CA VAL A 138 7.61 3.23 -9.24
C VAL A 138 6.14 3.38 -9.61
N VAL A 139 5.24 3.04 -8.68
CA VAL A 139 3.79 3.12 -8.84
C VAL A 139 3.26 4.13 -7.85
N ILE A 140 2.45 5.07 -8.33
CA ILE A 140 2.19 6.34 -7.64
C ILE A 140 0.68 6.55 -7.48
N GLY A 141 0.22 6.63 -6.23
CA GLY A 141 -1.11 7.19 -5.90
C GLY A 141 -1.00 8.69 -5.59
N ALA A 142 -1.98 9.49 -6.01
CA ALA A 142 -2.00 10.93 -5.76
C ALA A 142 -3.04 11.35 -4.71
N SER A 143 -3.94 10.44 -4.36
CA SER A 143 -5.04 10.66 -3.43
C SER A 143 -5.23 9.44 -2.53
N GLY A 144 -5.75 9.68 -1.33
CA GLY A 144 -6.15 8.62 -0.41
C GLY A 144 -7.06 7.55 -1.03
N ASN A 145 -7.91 7.94 -1.98
CA ASN A 145 -8.84 7.04 -2.66
C ASN A 145 -8.22 6.27 -3.84
N ASP A 146 -6.90 6.35 -4.02
CA ASP A 146 -6.17 5.60 -5.05
C ASP A 146 -5.63 4.31 -4.44
N TYR A 147 -6.10 3.16 -4.91
CA TYR A 147 -5.68 1.85 -4.41
C TYR A 147 -5.84 0.77 -5.48
N ILE A 148 -5.12 -0.34 -5.31
CA ILE A 148 -5.18 -1.48 -6.23
C ILE A 148 -5.93 -2.63 -5.55
N VAL A 149 -6.86 -3.23 -6.27
CA VAL A 149 -7.55 -4.46 -5.86
C VAL A 149 -7.23 -5.57 -6.87
N ILE A 150 -6.68 -6.67 -6.40
CA ILE A 150 -6.60 -7.93 -7.14
C ILE A 150 -7.84 -8.75 -6.77
N ALA A 151 -8.84 -8.79 -7.65
CA ALA A 151 -10.08 -9.50 -7.39
C ALA A 151 -9.88 -11.03 -7.47
N ARG A 152 -10.80 -11.80 -6.87
CA ARG A 152 -10.70 -13.27 -6.84
C ARG A 152 -10.51 -13.89 -8.22
N GLY A 153 -9.42 -14.64 -8.36
CA GLY A 153 -9.05 -15.33 -9.60
C GLY A 153 -8.27 -14.47 -10.60
N ALA A 154 -8.04 -13.18 -10.32
CA ALA A 154 -7.00 -12.39 -10.95
C ALA A 154 -5.67 -12.58 -10.20
N LYS A 155 -4.58 -12.07 -10.78
CA LYS A 155 -3.23 -12.19 -10.22
C LYS A 155 -2.44 -10.90 -10.28
N ILE A 156 -1.52 -10.75 -9.34
CA ILE A 156 -0.42 -9.78 -9.41
C ILE A 156 0.90 -10.48 -9.72
N ASP A 157 1.70 -9.92 -10.62
CA ASP A 157 3.08 -10.32 -10.89
C ASP A 157 4.00 -9.11 -10.65
N ALA A 158 4.52 -8.97 -9.43
CA ALA A 158 5.38 -7.88 -9.01
C ALA A 158 6.71 -8.41 -8.48
N GLN A 159 7.61 -8.77 -9.39
CA GLN A 159 8.88 -9.41 -9.06
C GLN A 159 10.07 -8.45 -9.22
N GLY A 160 10.34 -7.65 -8.19
CA GLY A 160 11.53 -6.82 -8.08
C GLY A 160 12.81 -7.62 -7.78
N THR A 161 13.91 -6.90 -7.53
CA THR A 161 15.19 -7.47 -7.09
C THR A 161 15.77 -6.67 -5.92
N PRO A 162 16.76 -7.18 -5.16
CA PRO A 162 17.37 -6.40 -4.08
C PRO A 162 17.92 -5.03 -4.52
N SER A 163 18.43 -4.96 -5.75
CA SER A 163 18.99 -3.72 -6.34
C SER A 163 17.95 -2.86 -7.07
N GLN A 164 16.80 -3.43 -7.41
CA GLN A 164 15.73 -2.77 -8.15
C GLN A 164 14.38 -3.22 -7.57
N PRO A 165 14.06 -2.80 -6.33
CA PRO A 165 12.76 -3.11 -5.76
C PRO A 165 11.66 -2.40 -6.55
N ILE A 166 10.45 -2.95 -6.52
CA ILE A 166 9.26 -2.25 -7.01
C ILE A 166 8.74 -1.39 -5.87
N ILE A 167 8.46 -0.12 -6.13
CA ILE A 167 8.04 0.83 -5.11
C ILE A 167 6.62 1.31 -5.42
N PHE A 168 5.66 0.94 -4.57
CA PHE A 168 4.33 1.54 -4.54
C PHE A 168 4.33 2.65 -3.48
N THR A 169 4.00 3.86 -3.89
CA THR A 169 4.13 5.05 -3.03
C THR A 169 3.15 6.16 -3.44
N SER A 170 3.23 7.29 -2.77
CA SER A 170 2.40 8.47 -3.03
C SER A 170 3.13 9.51 -3.91
N ALA A 171 2.36 10.44 -4.46
CA ALA A 171 2.88 11.62 -5.13
C ALA A 171 3.64 12.56 -4.17
N ALA A 172 3.32 12.53 -2.87
CA ALA A 172 3.98 13.36 -1.87
C ALA A 172 5.37 12.83 -1.49
N ASP A 173 5.57 11.51 -1.44
CA ASP A 173 6.87 10.85 -1.19
C ASP A 173 7.91 11.20 -2.27
N ILE A 174 7.48 11.28 -3.53
CA ILE A 174 8.40 11.51 -4.66
C ILE A 174 8.54 12.98 -5.06
N ALA A 175 7.92 13.90 -4.31
CA ALA A 175 7.88 15.31 -4.66
C ALA A 175 9.26 15.99 -4.65
N SER A 176 10.26 15.38 -3.99
CA SER A 176 11.65 15.85 -3.97
C SER A 176 12.43 15.57 -5.26
N ALA A 177 11.90 14.75 -6.18
CA ALA A 177 12.55 14.46 -7.45
C ALA A 177 12.65 15.71 -8.35
N THR A 178 13.84 16.03 -8.83
CA THR A 178 14.07 17.17 -9.76
C THR A 178 14.35 16.73 -11.19
N THR A 179 14.70 15.46 -11.37
CA THR A 179 14.92 14.81 -12.66
C THR A 179 14.31 13.41 -12.67
N GLU A 180 14.03 12.87 -13.86
CA GLU A 180 13.47 11.52 -14.01
C GLU A 180 14.38 10.43 -13.40
N SER A 181 15.70 10.62 -13.48
CA SER A 181 16.69 9.68 -12.91
C SER A 181 16.70 9.65 -11.39
N GLU A 182 16.13 10.65 -10.72
CA GLU A 182 16.09 10.76 -9.26
C GLU A 182 14.84 10.15 -8.65
N LEU A 183 13.84 9.71 -9.44
CA LEU A 183 12.55 9.24 -8.94
C LEU A 183 12.68 8.17 -7.84
N VAL A 184 13.52 7.15 -8.08
CA VAL A 184 13.76 6.07 -7.11
C VAL A 184 14.50 6.58 -5.87
N ALA A 185 15.39 7.55 -6.03
CA ALA A 185 16.12 8.16 -4.92
C ALA A 185 15.19 9.01 -4.05
N ALA A 186 14.30 9.79 -4.66
CA ALA A 186 13.23 10.54 -3.98
C ALA A 186 12.33 9.59 -3.19
N ALA A 187 11.81 8.53 -3.82
CA ALA A 187 11.01 7.50 -3.14
C ALA A 187 11.77 6.69 -2.05
N SER A 188 13.05 7.01 -1.80
CA SER A 188 13.92 6.30 -0.85
C SER A 188 14.63 7.25 0.12
N ASP A 189 14.39 8.55 0.06
CA ASP A 189 15.03 9.53 0.95
C ASP A 189 14.33 9.62 2.33
N GLY A 190 13.11 9.08 2.44
CA GLY A 190 12.29 9.08 3.65
C GLY A 190 11.61 10.43 3.91
N VAL A 191 11.46 11.27 2.89
CA VAL A 191 10.92 12.63 2.96
C VAL A 191 9.68 12.75 2.08
N SER A 192 8.51 12.74 2.71
CA SER A 192 7.26 13.11 2.03
C SER A 192 6.98 14.62 2.15
N ALA A 193 6.44 15.21 1.09
CA ALA A 193 5.95 16.58 1.07
C ALA A 193 4.82 16.87 2.09
N SER A 194 4.14 15.83 2.60
CA SER A 194 3.16 15.97 3.68
C SER A 194 3.80 16.20 5.06
N GLY A 195 5.12 16.05 5.17
CA GLY A 195 5.87 16.32 6.40
C GLY A 195 5.67 15.25 7.48
N ALA A 196 5.53 15.71 8.73
CA ALA A 196 5.51 14.82 9.91
C ALA A 196 4.29 13.89 9.98
N ASP A 197 3.21 14.24 9.30
CA ASP A 197 1.95 13.47 9.26
C ASP A 197 1.83 12.69 7.93
N SER A 198 2.96 12.32 7.32
CA SER A 198 2.99 11.57 6.06
C SER A 198 2.53 10.13 6.25
N ASN A 199 1.24 9.88 6.15
CA ASN A 199 0.62 8.56 6.18
C ASN A 199 -0.77 8.63 5.53
N GLY A 200 -1.32 7.49 5.10
CA GLY A 200 -2.65 7.46 4.45
C GLY A 200 -2.74 8.32 3.18
N GLU A 201 -1.60 8.54 2.51
CA GLU A 201 -1.50 9.40 1.33
C GLU A 201 -2.10 8.74 0.09
N TRP A 202 -2.26 7.42 0.13
CA TRP A 202 -3.00 6.58 -0.81
C TRP A 202 -3.52 5.31 -0.09
N GLY A 203 -4.31 4.50 -0.76
CA GLY A 203 -5.05 3.40 -0.13
C GLY A 203 -4.34 2.05 -0.09
N GLY A 204 -3.20 1.86 -0.74
CA GLY A 204 -2.45 0.59 -0.66
C GLY A 204 -2.95 -0.49 -1.63
N ILE A 205 -2.65 -1.76 -1.30
CA ILE A 205 -2.89 -2.92 -2.16
C ILE A 205 -3.77 -3.95 -1.44
N ILE A 206 -4.85 -4.37 -2.09
CA ILE A 206 -5.77 -5.38 -1.57
C ILE A 206 -5.74 -6.59 -2.49
N ILE A 207 -5.60 -7.78 -1.92
CA ILE A 207 -5.54 -9.05 -2.64
C ILE A 207 -6.65 -9.97 -2.14
N ASN A 208 -7.64 -10.21 -3.00
CA ASN A 208 -8.78 -11.06 -2.71
C ASN A 208 -8.58 -12.44 -3.32
N GLY A 209 -8.37 -13.44 -2.48
CA GLY A 209 -8.24 -14.83 -2.87
C GLY A 209 -9.52 -15.65 -2.67
N ARG A 210 -9.46 -16.90 -3.14
CA ARG A 210 -10.54 -17.91 -3.04
C ARG A 210 -10.31 -18.94 -1.93
N ALA A 211 -9.32 -18.73 -1.08
CA ALA A 211 -9.01 -19.64 -0.01
C ALA A 211 -10.03 -19.58 1.14
N PRO A 212 -10.15 -20.65 1.94
CA PRO A 212 -11.08 -20.72 3.05
C PRO A 212 -10.99 -19.54 4.02
N ILE A 213 -12.17 -19.01 4.37
CA ILE A 213 -12.40 -18.12 5.50
C ILE A 213 -13.45 -18.74 6.44
N ASN A 214 -13.50 -18.27 7.68
CA ASN A 214 -14.44 -18.76 8.70
C ASN A 214 -15.55 -17.77 9.07
N ASP A 215 -15.46 -16.53 8.56
CA ASP A 215 -16.43 -15.47 8.76
C ASP A 215 -17.05 -15.12 7.39
N CYS A 216 -18.33 -15.42 7.21
CA CYS A 216 -19.01 -15.31 5.92
C CYS A 216 -20.04 -14.16 6.00
N ASN A 217 -20.36 -13.54 4.86
CA ASN A 217 -21.42 -12.51 4.79
C ASN A 217 -22.81 -13.02 5.25
N ASP A 218 -23.07 -14.31 5.10
CA ASP A 218 -24.29 -14.97 5.58
C ASP A 218 -23.91 -15.93 6.70
N ASP A 219 -24.35 -15.62 7.92
CA ASP A 219 -24.09 -16.37 9.15
C ASP A 219 -24.54 -17.85 9.09
N ASN A 220 -25.39 -18.21 8.12
CA ASN A 220 -25.82 -19.60 7.92
C ASN A 220 -24.88 -20.40 7.02
N GLN A 221 -23.90 -19.75 6.38
CA GLN A 221 -22.92 -20.43 5.55
C GLN A 221 -21.89 -21.14 6.40
N THR A 222 -21.49 -22.33 5.93
CA THR A 222 -20.41 -23.07 6.57
C THR A 222 -19.06 -22.49 6.09
N GLY A 223 -18.19 -22.15 7.04
CA GLY A 223 -16.83 -21.71 6.77
C GLY A 223 -16.07 -22.67 5.84
N GLY A 224 -15.22 -22.11 4.97
CA GLY A 224 -14.41 -22.85 4.00
C GLY A 224 -15.18 -23.47 2.83
N THR A 225 -16.46 -23.12 2.64
CA THR A 225 -17.23 -23.49 1.45
C THR A 225 -17.13 -22.42 0.37
N VAL A 226 -17.47 -22.76 -0.89
CA VAL A 226 -17.48 -21.81 -2.01
C VAL A 226 -18.43 -20.62 -1.75
N ALA A 227 -19.51 -20.85 -1.00
CA ALA A 227 -20.48 -19.83 -0.63
C ALA A 227 -20.05 -18.95 0.56
N CYS A 228 -19.04 -19.38 1.33
CA CYS A 228 -18.49 -18.57 2.40
C CYS A 228 -17.55 -17.51 1.82
N VAL A 229 -18.11 -16.33 1.60
CA VAL A 229 -17.42 -15.15 1.08
C VAL A 229 -17.72 -13.96 1.97
N LYS A 230 -16.82 -12.99 2.03
CA LYS A 230 -17.01 -11.74 2.76
C LYS A 230 -16.67 -10.54 1.89
N SER A 231 -17.32 -9.39 2.12
CA SER A 231 -16.92 -8.13 1.48
C SER A 231 -15.70 -7.58 2.19
N GLY A 232 -14.68 -7.20 1.42
CA GLY A 232 -13.54 -6.47 1.92
C GLY A 232 -13.86 -5.00 2.21
N GLU A 233 -13.04 -4.41 3.08
CA GLU A 233 -13.03 -3.00 3.41
C GLU A 233 -12.69 -2.12 2.19
N GLY A 234 -13.06 -0.85 2.25
CA GLY A 234 -12.93 0.12 1.16
C GLY A 234 -13.72 -0.24 -0.10
N ALA A 235 -14.78 -1.04 0.05
CA ALA A 235 -15.53 -1.64 -1.06
C ALA A 235 -14.65 -2.45 -2.04
N SER A 236 -13.59 -3.08 -1.54
CA SER A 236 -12.62 -3.86 -2.34
C SER A 236 -13.16 -5.17 -2.94
N GLY A 237 -14.46 -5.45 -2.82
CA GLY A 237 -15.10 -6.61 -3.44
C GLY A 237 -15.13 -7.85 -2.54
N LEU A 238 -15.47 -9.00 -3.12
CA LEU A 238 -15.61 -10.25 -2.37
C LEU A 238 -14.28 -11.01 -2.27
N PHE A 239 -14.03 -11.60 -1.11
CA PHE A 239 -12.96 -12.57 -0.86
C PHE A 239 -13.50 -13.85 -0.22
N GLY A 240 -12.68 -14.90 -0.18
CA GLY A 240 -13.03 -16.19 0.42
C GLY A 240 -13.56 -17.22 -0.57
N GLY A 241 -13.66 -18.47 -0.12
CA GLY A 241 -14.12 -19.60 -0.90
C GLY A 241 -13.67 -20.94 -0.31
N ALA A 242 -13.44 -21.92 -1.19
CA ALA A 242 -13.03 -23.29 -0.81
C ALA A 242 -11.67 -23.72 -1.39
N SER A 243 -10.96 -22.83 -2.08
CA SER A 243 -9.73 -23.16 -2.81
C SER A 243 -8.50 -22.85 -1.97
N ALA A 244 -8.11 -23.77 -1.08
CA ALA A 244 -6.91 -23.62 -0.24
C ALA A 244 -5.61 -23.42 -1.06
N SER A 245 -5.56 -23.88 -2.31
CA SER A 245 -4.44 -23.67 -3.21
C SER A 245 -4.73 -22.58 -4.25
N ASP A 246 -5.57 -21.59 -3.92
CA ASP A 246 -5.75 -20.42 -4.77
C ASP A 246 -4.40 -19.70 -4.96
N ASP A 247 -4.15 -19.24 -6.18
CA ASP A 247 -2.93 -18.53 -6.57
C ASP A 247 -3.31 -17.11 -6.98
N SER A 248 -3.13 -16.17 -6.05
CA SER A 248 -3.35 -14.74 -6.26
C SER A 248 -2.12 -14.03 -6.85
N GLY A 249 -1.05 -14.78 -7.15
CA GLY A 249 0.15 -14.29 -7.83
C GLY A 249 1.39 -14.21 -6.93
N THR A 250 2.33 -13.36 -7.34
CA THR A 250 3.65 -13.24 -6.72
C THR A 250 4.02 -11.78 -6.49
N MET A 251 4.51 -11.47 -5.28
CA MET A 251 5.19 -10.21 -4.99
C MET A 251 6.55 -10.50 -4.34
N ARG A 252 7.61 -9.94 -4.92
CA ARG A 252 8.97 -10.14 -4.45
C ARG A 252 9.77 -8.84 -4.51
N TYR A 253 10.47 -8.49 -3.43
CA TYR A 253 11.24 -7.22 -3.31
C TYR A 253 10.36 -6.00 -3.63
N VAL A 254 9.25 -5.89 -2.89
CA VAL A 254 8.27 -4.81 -3.03
C VAL A 254 8.32 -3.91 -1.80
N ARG A 255 8.28 -2.60 -2.02
CA ARG A 255 8.07 -1.57 -1.00
C ARG A 255 6.69 -0.95 -1.19
N VAL A 256 5.89 -0.89 -0.14
CA VAL A 256 4.64 -0.14 -0.08
C VAL A 256 4.81 0.96 0.95
N GLN A 257 4.63 2.22 0.56
CA GLN A 257 5.00 3.36 1.38
C GLN A 257 3.85 4.35 1.50
N TYR A 258 3.64 4.92 2.69
CA TYR A 258 2.69 6.00 2.94
C TYR A 258 1.22 5.66 2.63
N ALA A 259 0.88 4.38 2.60
CA ALA A 259 -0.48 3.89 2.36
C ALA A 259 -1.35 4.01 3.64
N GLY A 260 -2.55 3.43 3.58
CA GLY A 260 -3.42 3.24 4.73
C GLY A 260 -4.56 4.26 4.84
N PHE A 261 -5.08 4.74 3.71
CA PHE A 261 -6.10 5.78 3.70
C PHE A 261 -7.36 5.40 4.48
N ARG A 262 -7.78 6.27 5.39
CA ARG A 262 -9.04 6.16 6.12
C ARG A 262 -10.22 6.59 5.27
N VAL A 263 -11.06 5.63 4.87
CA VAL A 263 -12.25 5.87 4.04
C VAL A 263 -13.34 6.56 4.85
N ASN A 264 -13.60 6.09 6.07
CA ASN A 264 -14.52 6.71 7.01
C ASN A 264 -14.19 6.32 8.47
N ASP A 265 -15.08 6.56 9.42
CA ASP A 265 -14.81 6.28 10.84
C ASP A 265 -14.74 4.78 11.19
N GLU A 266 -15.24 3.92 10.32
CA GLU A 266 -15.40 2.47 10.51
C GLU A 266 -14.70 1.65 9.41
N ASP A 267 -14.06 2.29 8.43
CA ASP A 267 -13.48 1.65 7.23
C ASP A 267 -12.15 2.32 6.89
N GLU A 268 -11.07 1.55 7.00
CA GLU A 268 -9.68 1.98 6.80
C GLU A 268 -9.01 1.02 5.83
N LEU A 269 -8.28 1.55 4.84
CA LEU A 269 -7.42 0.74 3.99
C LEU A 269 -6.06 0.55 4.65
N ASN A 270 -5.28 -0.42 4.16
CA ASN A 270 -4.02 -0.85 4.78
C ASN A 270 -2.86 -0.82 3.79
N GLY A 271 -1.64 -1.09 4.26
CA GLY A 271 -0.48 -1.17 3.37
C GLY A 271 -0.66 -2.28 2.34
N ILE A 272 -0.77 -3.52 2.84
CA ILE A 272 -1.25 -4.66 2.05
C ILE A 272 -2.31 -5.42 2.83
N THR A 273 -3.48 -5.61 2.23
CA THR A 273 -4.54 -6.46 2.78
C THR A 273 -4.59 -7.78 2.02
N PHE A 274 -4.35 -8.88 2.72
CA PHE A 274 -4.49 -10.24 2.20
C PHE A 274 -5.82 -10.84 2.66
N GLN A 275 -6.78 -10.94 1.75
CA GLN A 275 -8.12 -11.41 2.05
C GLN A 275 -8.37 -12.80 1.45
N GLY A 276 -8.44 -13.84 2.27
CA GLY A 276 -8.70 -15.21 1.82
C GLY A 276 -7.67 -15.72 0.79
N VAL A 277 -6.39 -15.39 0.97
CA VAL A 277 -5.33 -15.72 0.01
C VAL A 277 -4.83 -17.15 0.20
N GLY A 278 -4.62 -17.85 -0.92
CA GLY A 278 -4.29 -19.27 -0.93
C GLY A 278 -2.79 -19.56 -0.92
N SER A 279 -2.47 -20.77 -0.48
CA SER A 279 -1.10 -21.28 -0.25
C SER A 279 -0.25 -21.44 -1.51
N ALA A 280 -0.83 -21.26 -2.70
CA ALA A 280 -0.09 -21.27 -3.96
C ALA A 280 0.45 -19.88 -4.35
N SER A 281 0.08 -18.83 -3.61
CA SER A 281 0.59 -17.46 -3.79
C SER A 281 1.94 -17.29 -3.10
N ASP A 282 2.80 -16.43 -3.63
CA ASP A 282 4.15 -16.21 -3.10
C ASP A 282 4.41 -14.72 -2.80
N PHE A 283 4.56 -14.37 -1.52
CA PHE A 283 4.79 -13.00 -1.07
C PHE A 283 6.02 -12.96 -0.17
N GLU A 284 7.14 -12.48 -0.71
CA GLU A 284 8.42 -12.49 0.00
C GLU A 284 9.22 -11.19 -0.19
N PHE A 285 10.05 -10.85 0.80
CA PHE A 285 10.84 -9.61 0.78
C PHE A 285 9.98 -8.35 0.57
N ILE A 286 8.90 -8.24 1.35
CA ILE A 286 8.01 -7.07 1.36
C ILE A 286 8.43 -6.14 2.49
N GLN A 287 8.47 -4.85 2.21
CA GLN A 287 8.61 -3.78 3.19
C GLN A 287 7.41 -2.87 3.12
N ILE A 288 6.84 -2.54 4.28
CA ILE A 288 5.81 -1.51 4.43
C ILE A 288 6.41 -0.34 5.21
N HIS A 289 6.19 0.89 4.76
CA HIS A 289 6.77 2.09 5.36
C HIS A 289 5.70 3.17 5.60
N ASN A 290 5.70 3.75 6.80
CA ASN A 290 4.88 4.90 7.19
C ASN A 290 3.38 4.81 6.82
N ASN A 291 2.80 3.62 6.97
CA ASN A 291 1.38 3.38 6.79
C ASN A 291 0.58 3.99 7.95
N LEU A 292 -0.64 4.50 7.71
CA LEU A 292 -1.48 5.08 8.77
C LEU A 292 -2.07 4.01 9.71
N ASP A 293 -2.68 2.97 9.14
CA ASP A 293 -3.25 1.83 9.88
C ASP A 293 -2.32 0.59 9.79
N ASP A 294 -2.82 -0.61 9.54
CA ASP A 294 -2.00 -1.83 9.52
C ASP A 294 -1.05 -1.87 8.32
N GLY A 295 0.21 -2.20 8.60
CA GLY A 295 1.20 -2.40 7.54
C GLY A 295 0.82 -3.59 6.64
N VAL A 296 0.45 -4.71 7.26
CA VAL A 296 -0.12 -5.88 6.58
C VAL A 296 -1.27 -6.41 7.41
N GLU A 297 -2.43 -6.59 6.76
CA GLU A 297 -3.63 -7.12 7.38
C GLU A 297 -4.08 -8.42 6.70
N TRP A 298 -4.54 -9.40 7.49
CA TRP A 298 -4.90 -10.73 7.01
C TRP A 298 -6.33 -11.10 7.40
N PHE A 299 -7.13 -11.49 6.41
CA PHE A 299 -8.49 -12.01 6.60
C PHE A 299 -8.60 -13.45 6.11
N GLY A 300 -8.18 -14.40 6.95
CA GLY A 300 -8.18 -15.82 6.61
C GLY A 300 -7.21 -16.17 5.47
N GLY A 301 -7.41 -17.32 4.82
CA GLY A 301 -6.45 -17.89 3.88
C GLY A 301 -5.73 -19.13 4.42
N THR A 302 -4.67 -19.56 3.73
CA THR A 302 -3.94 -20.81 4.00
C THR A 302 -2.45 -20.72 3.72
#